data_AF-A0A7Y5LFU1-F1
#
_entry.id   AF-A0A7Y5LFU1-F1
#
_cell.length_a   1.000
_cell.length_b   1.000
_cell.length_c   1.000
_cell.angle_alpha   90.00
_cell.angle_beta   90.00
_cell.angle_gamma   90.00
#
_symmetry.space_group_name_H-M   'P 1'
#
loop_
_entity.id
_entity.type
_entity.pdbx_description
1 polymer ?
#
loop_
_entity_poly.entity_id
_entity_poly.type
_entity_poly.pdbx_seq_one_letter_code
_entity_poly.pdbx_strand_id
1 'polypeptide(L)'
;MLRLVFAGACAFASLCFGQAAGDLFSKATPDVDAALRGRVTKFYQAHVDGKFRVADEVVAEDSKEIFFAAQKTRYKGFEIVKIAYSDQFTKAQVVVAVDTDMAFPGMGKVAVKAPLTTLWKLENGEWFWYVNPSLGKETPFGLMKPGEGESAGGLFVSKGPDPQALIKMVTVDKTKVQLGGESPIAEVHVSNGMSGAISLSLEYSPAAGFEASLDTKEVVRSGSAKILIRSVQGEKAPGSTATLRLHIQPLGHTIPIEVQFADAAKK
;
A
#
# COMPACT_ATOMS: atom_id res chain seq x y z
N MET A 1 -33.87 -74.92 8.52
CA MET A 1 -33.70 -73.89 7.47
C MET A 1 -32.85 -72.77 8.04
N LEU A 2 -31.85 -72.37 7.26
CA LEU A 2 -30.79 -71.41 7.55
C LEU A 2 -31.30 -69.97 7.54
N ARG A 3 -30.89 -69.13 8.52
CA ARG A 3 -30.52 -67.70 8.35
C ARG A 3 -29.99 -67.10 9.67
N LEU A 4 -28.72 -66.72 9.65
CA LEU A 4 -28.04 -65.79 10.57
C LEU A 4 -28.75 -64.43 10.60
N VAL A 5 -28.71 -63.71 11.73
CA VAL A 5 -28.09 -62.36 11.81
C VAL A 5 -27.51 -62.13 13.22
N PHE A 6 -26.24 -61.74 13.23
CA PHE A 6 -25.39 -61.28 14.33
C PHE A 6 -25.56 -59.77 14.51
N ALA A 7 -25.46 -59.24 15.74
CA ALA A 7 -24.92 -57.92 16.14
C ALA A 7 -25.65 -57.45 17.41
N GLY A 8 -25.00 -57.04 18.50
CA GLY A 8 -23.64 -56.53 18.66
C GLY A 8 -23.74 -55.31 19.57
N ALA A 9 -23.34 -55.46 20.83
CA ALA A 9 -23.26 -54.39 21.80
C ALA A 9 -22.18 -53.37 21.40
N CYS A 10 -22.43 -52.09 21.63
CA CYS A 10 -21.39 -51.09 21.94
C CYS A 10 -22.04 -49.83 22.51
N ALA A 11 -21.91 -49.65 23.82
CA ALA A 11 -22.08 -48.37 24.49
C ALA A 11 -20.92 -47.45 24.12
N PHE A 12 -21.20 -46.22 23.73
CA PHE A 12 -20.21 -45.15 23.72
C PHE A 12 -20.79 -43.94 24.45
N ALA A 13 -20.32 -43.76 25.68
CA ALA A 13 -20.42 -42.52 26.41
C ALA A 13 -19.37 -41.53 25.90
N SER A 14 -19.69 -40.24 26.07
CA SER A 14 -18.77 -39.09 26.07
C SER A 14 -18.30 -38.59 24.71
N LEU A 15 -18.70 -37.36 24.36
CA LEU A 15 -17.92 -36.17 24.71
C LEU A 15 -18.73 -34.92 24.33
N CYS A 16 -19.12 -34.15 25.34
CA CYS A 16 -19.49 -32.75 25.16
C CYS A 16 -18.29 -32.00 24.58
N PHE A 17 -18.32 -31.70 23.28
CA PHE A 17 -17.52 -30.60 22.75
C PHE A 17 -18.31 -29.32 22.95
N GLY A 18 -18.15 -28.73 24.13
CA GLY A 18 -18.26 -27.28 24.26
C GLY A 18 -17.13 -26.66 23.45
N GLN A 19 -17.33 -26.48 22.15
CA GLN A 19 -16.46 -25.60 21.37
C GLN A 19 -16.73 -24.19 21.85
N ALA A 20 -15.69 -23.58 22.43
CA ALA A 20 -15.67 -22.18 22.77
C ALA A 20 -16.16 -21.37 21.56
N ALA A 21 -17.23 -20.60 21.76
CA ALA A 21 -17.86 -19.78 20.72
C ALA A 21 -16.93 -18.70 20.11
N GLY A 22 -15.68 -18.61 20.57
CA GLY A 22 -14.65 -17.68 20.08
C GLY A 22 -13.75 -18.21 18.95
N ASP A 23 -13.60 -19.54 18.77
CA ASP A 23 -12.67 -20.12 17.79
C ASP A 23 -13.34 -20.58 16.47
N LEU A 24 -14.68 -20.62 16.44
CA LEU A 24 -15.45 -21.09 15.28
C LEU A 24 -15.57 -20.05 14.16
N PHE A 25 -15.25 -18.78 14.43
CA PHE A 25 -15.44 -17.69 13.46
C PHE A 25 -14.22 -17.39 12.59
N SER A 26 -13.11 -18.11 12.75
CA SER A 26 -11.86 -17.84 11.98
C SER A 26 -11.32 -19.03 11.19
N LYS A 27 -11.90 -20.23 11.32
CA LYS A 27 -11.39 -21.44 10.67
C LYS A 27 -12.49 -22.11 9.85
N ALA A 28 -12.32 -22.14 8.52
CA ALA A 28 -13.20 -22.87 7.63
C ALA A 28 -13.24 -24.36 8.01
N THR A 29 -14.31 -25.06 7.63
CA THR A 29 -14.35 -26.52 7.79
C THR A 29 -13.20 -27.14 6.97
N PRO A 30 -12.61 -28.27 7.44
CA PRO A 30 -11.49 -28.91 6.74
C PRO A 30 -11.75 -29.19 5.26
N ASP A 31 -13.00 -29.54 4.93
CA ASP A 31 -13.42 -29.85 3.56
C ASP A 31 -13.43 -28.60 2.67
N VAL A 32 -13.91 -27.46 3.19
CA VAL A 32 -13.91 -26.19 2.45
C VAL A 32 -12.48 -25.71 2.21
N ASP A 33 -11.61 -25.86 3.22
CA ASP A 33 -10.20 -25.48 3.11
C ASP A 33 -9.42 -26.36 2.13
N ALA A 34 -9.64 -27.68 2.19
CA ALA A 34 -9.05 -28.62 1.24
C ALA A 34 -9.51 -28.35 -0.20
N ALA A 35 -10.81 -28.08 -0.41
CA ALA A 35 -11.37 -27.77 -1.72
C ALA A 35 -10.77 -26.49 -2.31
N LEU A 36 -10.65 -25.42 -1.51
CA LEU A 36 -10.02 -24.17 -1.96
C LEU A 36 -8.54 -24.40 -2.28
N ARG A 37 -7.79 -25.04 -1.38
CA ARG A 37 -6.35 -25.32 -1.60
C ARG A 37 -6.12 -26.15 -2.86
N GLY A 38 -6.99 -27.11 -3.15
CA GLY A 38 -6.93 -27.90 -4.38
C GLY A 38 -7.06 -27.04 -5.64
N ARG A 39 -8.02 -26.10 -5.65
CA ARG A 39 -8.25 -25.17 -6.76
C ARG A 39 -7.10 -24.16 -6.92
N VAL A 40 -6.61 -23.60 -5.81
CA VAL A 40 -5.41 -22.73 -5.78
C VAL A 40 -4.20 -23.47 -6.33
N THR A 41 -3.95 -24.69 -5.87
CA THR A 41 -2.83 -25.53 -6.33
C THR A 41 -2.94 -25.79 -7.82
N LYS A 42 -4.12 -26.14 -8.33
CA LYS A 42 -4.33 -26.33 -9.78
C LYS A 42 -4.01 -25.07 -10.59
N PHE A 43 -4.46 -23.90 -10.13
CA PHE A 43 -4.18 -22.64 -10.80
C PHE A 43 -2.69 -22.31 -10.88
N TYR A 44 -1.99 -22.35 -9.74
CA TYR A 44 -0.56 -22.00 -9.70
C TYR A 44 0.33 -23.07 -10.31
N GLN A 45 0.00 -24.35 -10.18
CA GLN A 45 0.72 -25.42 -10.88
C GLN A 45 0.60 -25.27 -12.40
N ALA A 46 -0.56 -24.87 -12.91
CA ALA A 46 -0.72 -24.56 -14.34
C ALA A 46 0.16 -23.37 -14.78
N HIS A 47 0.44 -22.40 -13.90
CA HIS A 47 1.39 -21.32 -14.19
C HIS A 47 2.86 -21.79 -14.12
N VAL A 48 3.20 -22.70 -13.23
CA VAL A 48 4.54 -23.33 -13.17
C VAL A 48 4.79 -24.17 -14.43
N ASP A 49 3.83 -25.00 -14.82
CA ASP A 49 3.86 -25.81 -16.03
C ASP A 49 3.79 -24.96 -17.32
N GLY A 50 3.34 -23.71 -17.23
CA GLY A 50 3.00 -22.86 -18.39
C GLY A 50 1.80 -23.36 -19.20
N LYS A 51 0.92 -24.15 -18.59
CA LYS A 51 -0.33 -24.66 -19.18
C LYS A 51 -1.50 -23.74 -18.83
N PHE A 52 -1.46 -22.50 -19.30
CA PHE A 52 -2.44 -21.46 -18.91
C PHE A 52 -3.90 -21.77 -19.26
N ARG A 53 -4.13 -22.66 -20.24
CA ARG A 53 -5.49 -23.16 -20.57
C ARG A 53 -6.09 -24.02 -19.47
N VAL A 54 -5.26 -24.73 -18.69
CA VAL A 54 -5.71 -25.51 -17.52
C VAL A 54 -6.02 -24.58 -16.35
N ALA A 55 -5.32 -23.46 -16.23
CA ALA A 55 -5.63 -22.44 -15.22
C ALA A 55 -6.99 -21.77 -15.47
N ASP A 56 -7.40 -21.61 -16.74
CA ASP A 56 -8.71 -21.04 -17.10
C ASP A 56 -9.90 -21.85 -16.55
N GLU A 57 -9.75 -23.17 -16.37
CA GLU A 57 -10.80 -24.03 -15.81
C GLU A 57 -11.19 -23.69 -14.37
N VAL A 58 -10.35 -22.93 -13.66
CA VAL A 58 -10.60 -22.50 -12.29
C VAL A 58 -10.74 -20.98 -12.17
N VAL A 59 -10.90 -20.28 -13.30
CA VAL A 59 -11.20 -18.85 -13.38
C VAL A 59 -12.71 -18.67 -13.49
N ALA A 60 -13.25 -17.75 -12.70
CA ALA A 60 -14.66 -17.40 -12.76
C ALA A 60 -15.00 -16.79 -14.12
N GLU A 61 -16.19 -17.07 -14.63
CA GLU A 61 -16.61 -16.66 -15.99
C GLU A 61 -16.47 -15.15 -16.21
N ASP A 62 -16.86 -14.35 -15.21
CA ASP A 62 -16.76 -12.88 -15.20
C ASP A 62 -15.32 -12.34 -15.20
N SER A 63 -14.34 -13.20 -14.93
CA SER A 63 -12.92 -12.84 -14.84
C SER A 63 -12.09 -13.44 -15.99
N LYS A 64 -12.70 -14.22 -16.89
CA LYS A 64 -11.99 -14.89 -17.98
C LYS A 64 -11.37 -13.91 -18.97
N GLU A 65 -12.11 -12.90 -19.42
CA GLU A 65 -11.58 -11.91 -20.36
C GLU A 65 -10.35 -11.19 -19.80
N ILE A 66 -10.41 -10.78 -18.54
CA ILE A 66 -9.29 -10.15 -17.83
C ILE A 66 -8.13 -11.13 -17.70
N PHE A 67 -8.42 -12.39 -17.39
CA PHE A 67 -7.40 -13.43 -17.35
C PHE A 67 -6.73 -13.57 -18.73
N PHE A 68 -7.47 -13.74 -19.82
CA PHE A 68 -6.91 -13.89 -21.17
C PHE A 68 -6.11 -12.67 -21.63
N ALA A 69 -6.55 -11.46 -21.31
CA ALA A 69 -5.85 -10.22 -21.64
C ALA A 69 -4.57 -10.02 -20.82
N ALA A 70 -4.46 -10.65 -19.64
CA ALA A 70 -3.30 -10.50 -18.77
C ALA A 70 -2.05 -11.18 -19.33
N GLN A 71 -0.88 -10.55 -19.10
CA GLN A 71 0.40 -11.16 -19.40
C GLN A 71 0.57 -12.44 -18.58
N LYS A 72 0.73 -13.57 -19.27
CA LYS A 72 0.92 -14.87 -18.63
C LYS A 72 2.36 -15.02 -18.17
N THR A 73 2.57 -14.97 -16.86
CA THR A 73 3.88 -15.20 -16.27
C THR A 73 4.01 -16.66 -15.87
N ARG A 74 5.08 -17.32 -16.32
CA ARG A 74 5.49 -18.62 -15.79
C ARG A 74 6.23 -18.39 -14.48
N TYR A 75 5.83 -19.10 -13.44
CA TYR A 75 6.54 -19.11 -12.15
C TYR A 75 7.48 -20.31 -12.07
N LYS A 76 8.52 -20.23 -11.23
CA LYS A 76 9.45 -21.34 -10.98
C LYS A 76 8.92 -22.30 -9.89
N GLY A 77 8.09 -21.78 -9.00
CA GLY A 77 7.53 -22.49 -7.86
C GLY A 77 6.50 -21.61 -7.16
N PHE A 78 5.70 -22.21 -6.27
CA PHE A 78 4.74 -21.48 -5.46
C PHE A 78 4.51 -22.15 -4.09
N GLU A 79 4.06 -21.36 -3.13
CA GLU A 79 3.75 -21.79 -1.78
C GLU A 79 2.54 -21.00 -1.25
N ILE A 80 1.52 -21.69 -0.73
CA ILE A 80 0.37 -21.04 -0.10
C ILE A 80 0.78 -20.56 1.29
N VAL A 81 0.88 -19.25 1.48
CA VAL A 81 1.34 -18.62 2.73
C VAL A 81 0.19 -18.42 3.70
N LYS A 82 -0.93 -17.89 3.21
CA LYS A 82 -2.09 -17.55 4.05
C LYS A 82 -3.39 -17.65 3.27
N ILE A 83 -4.44 -18.08 3.97
CA ILE A 83 -5.81 -18.03 3.49
C ILE A 83 -6.64 -17.28 4.52
N ALA A 84 -7.38 -16.27 4.07
CA ALA A 84 -8.34 -15.53 4.87
C ALA A 84 -9.73 -15.70 4.24
N TYR A 85 -10.65 -16.32 4.97
CA TYR A 85 -12.02 -16.50 4.53
C TYR A 85 -12.89 -15.30 4.90
N SER A 86 -13.87 -14.99 4.06
CA SER A 86 -14.89 -13.97 4.30
C SER A 86 -16.25 -14.44 3.78
N ASP A 87 -17.29 -13.64 4.02
CA ASP A 87 -18.66 -13.87 3.54
C ASP A 87 -19.12 -15.32 3.82
N GLN A 88 -19.10 -15.71 5.11
CA GLN A 88 -19.55 -17.03 5.56
C GLN A 88 -18.82 -18.19 4.85
N PHE A 89 -17.51 -18.05 4.61
CA PHE A 89 -16.67 -19.03 3.91
C PHE A 89 -17.02 -19.23 2.43
N THR A 90 -17.71 -18.27 1.81
CA THR A 90 -17.99 -18.28 0.35
C THR A 90 -17.01 -17.42 -0.44
N LYS A 91 -16.18 -16.61 0.23
CA LYS A 91 -15.07 -15.89 -0.38
C LYS A 91 -13.78 -16.14 0.38
N ALA A 92 -12.67 -16.05 -0.31
CA ALA A 92 -11.36 -16.17 0.29
C ALA A 92 -10.34 -15.26 -0.41
N GLN A 93 -9.47 -14.67 0.41
CA GLN A 93 -8.25 -14.04 -0.03
C GLN A 93 -7.09 -15.00 0.25
N VAL A 94 -6.33 -15.33 -0.80
CA VAL A 94 -5.24 -16.30 -0.72
C VAL A 94 -3.93 -15.61 -1.07
N VAL A 95 -3.00 -15.60 -0.13
CA VAL A 95 -1.64 -15.11 -0.32
C VAL A 95 -0.73 -16.27 -0.68
N VAL A 96 -0.09 -16.19 -1.84
CA VAL A 96 0.85 -17.19 -2.37
C VAL A 96 2.20 -16.53 -2.58
N ALA A 97 3.27 -17.14 -2.08
CA ALA A 97 4.62 -16.76 -2.46
C ALA A 97 4.97 -17.49 -3.77
N VAL A 98 5.35 -16.75 -4.81
CA VAL A 98 5.81 -17.32 -6.09
C VAL A 98 7.29 -17.06 -6.29
N ASP A 99 8.00 -18.07 -6.80
CA ASP A 99 9.39 -17.93 -7.20
C ASP A 99 9.44 -17.34 -8.63
N THR A 100 10.03 -16.15 -8.77
CA THR A 100 10.10 -15.45 -10.06
C THR A 100 11.41 -14.64 -10.18
N ASP A 101 11.75 -14.22 -11.40
CA ASP A 101 12.86 -13.30 -11.63
C ASP A 101 12.32 -11.88 -11.86
N MET A 102 12.74 -10.93 -11.02
CA MET A 102 12.40 -9.52 -11.19
C MET A 102 13.60 -8.74 -11.73
N ALA A 103 13.35 -7.86 -12.70
CA ALA A 103 14.36 -6.95 -13.22
C ALA A 103 14.45 -5.70 -12.35
N PHE A 104 15.62 -5.47 -11.77
CA PHE A 104 15.92 -4.26 -11.01
C PHE A 104 16.84 -3.35 -11.83
N PRO A 105 16.51 -2.05 -12.00
CA PRO A 105 17.38 -1.11 -12.70
C PRO A 105 18.79 -1.10 -12.09
N GLY A 106 19.81 -1.27 -12.93
CA GLY A 106 21.22 -1.32 -12.50
C GLY A 106 21.70 -2.64 -11.89
N MET A 107 20.80 -3.57 -11.52
CA MET A 107 21.17 -4.85 -10.87
C MET A 107 20.83 -6.09 -11.74
N GLY A 108 20.11 -5.90 -12.85
CA GLY A 108 19.72 -7.00 -13.73
C GLY A 108 18.56 -7.83 -13.18
N LYS A 109 18.44 -9.10 -13.59
CA LYS A 109 17.37 -10.01 -13.13
C LYS A 109 17.80 -10.69 -11.82
N VAL A 110 17.00 -10.54 -10.78
CA VAL A 110 17.21 -11.14 -9.47
C VAL A 110 16.07 -12.12 -9.18
N ALA A 111 16.43 -13.34 -8.74
CA ALA A 111 15.45 -14.32 -8.28
C ALA A 111 14.86 -13.87 -6.93
N VAL A 112 13.54 -13.80 -6.86
CA VAL A 112 12.81 -13.33 -5.69
C VAL A 112 11.62 -14.26 -5.38
N LYS A 113 11.29 -14.39 -4.09
CA LYS A 113 9.99 -14.89 -3.63
C LYS A 113 9.04 -13.70 -3.52
N ALA A 114 8.12 -13.58 -4.46
CA ALA A 114 7.16 -12.48 -4.49
C ALA A 114 5.83 -12.93 -3.88
N PRO A 115 5.28 -12.23 -2.86
CA PRO A 115 3.94 -12.50 -2.38
C PRO A 115 2.91 -11.96 -3.38
N LEU A 116 1.93 -12.79 -3.73
CA LEU A 116 0.80 -12.45 -4.57
C LEU A 116 -0.50 -12.76 -3.84
N THR A 117 -1.36 -11.75 -3.75
CA THR A 117 -2.71 -11.89 -3.19
C THR A 117 -3.70 -12.16 -4.32
N THR A 118 -4.48 -13.24 -4.21
CA THR A 118 -5.54 -13.58 -5.16
C THR A 118 -6.88 -13.73 -4.46
N LEU A 119 -7.96 -13.46 -5.19
CA LEU A 119 -9.32 -13.53 -4.68
C LEU A 119 -10.02 -14.76 -5.26
N TRP A 120 -10.76 -15.44 -4.39
CA TRP A 120 -11.46 -16.67 -4.68
C TRP A 120 -12.90 -16.58 -4.19
N LYS A 121 -13.84 -17.06 -5.00
CA LYS A 121 -15.27 -17.13 -4.66
C LYS A 121 -15.79 -18.53 -4.89
N LEU A 122 -16.73 -18.94 -4.05
CA LEU A 122 -17.42 -20.21 -4.15
C LEU A 122 -18.67 -20.02 -5.02
N GLU A 123 -18.72 -20.71 -6.16
CA GLU A 123 -19.87 -20.71 -7.07
C GLU A 123 -20.28 -22.15 -7.36
N ASN A 124 -21.56 -22.47 -7.19
CA ASN A 124 -22.09 -23.82 -7.41
C ASN A 124 -21.33 -24.94 -6.68
N GLY A 125 -20.76 -24.64 -5.50
CA GLY A 125 -19.98 -25.60 -4.70
C GLY A 125 -18.52 -25.74 -5.10
N GLU A 126 -18.03 -24.95 -6.06
CA GLU A 126 -16.63 -24.98 -6.50
C GLU A 126 -15.96 -23.60 -6.36
N TRP A 127 -14.65 -23.60 -6.07
CA TRP A 127 -13.89 -22.36 -5.91
C TRP A 127 -13.31 -21.88 -7.23
N PHE A 128 -13.54 -20.60 -7.51
CA PHE A 128 -13.06 -19.92 -8.71
C PHE A 128 -12.26 -18.67 -8.35
N TRP A 129 -11.14 -18.51 -9.03
CA TRP A 129 -10.35 -17.29 -9.00
C TRP A 129 -11.11 -16.17 -9.70
N TYR A 130 -11.12 -14.99 -9.13
CA TYR A 130 -11.75 -13.83 -9.75
C TYR A 130 -10.94 -12.55 -9.54
N VAL A 131 -11.15 -11.59 -10.43
CA VAL A 131 -10.64 -10.23 -10.26
C VAL A 131 -11.78 -9.37 -9.76
N ASN A 132 -11.53 -8.59 -8.71
CA ASN A 132 -12.38 -7.48 -8.36
C ASN A 132 -11.73 -6.20 -8.91
N PRO A 133 -12.25 -5.59 -9.99
CA PRO A 133 -11.66 -4.38 -10.56
C PRO A 133 -11.66 -3.20 -9.58
N SER A 134 -12.55 -3.20 -8.59
CA SER A 134 -12.67 -2.15 -7.57
C SER A 134 -11.62 -2.26 -6.46
N LEU A 135 -11.02 -3.45 -6.27
CA LEU A 135 -9.92 -3.66 -5.34
C LEU A 135 -8.63 -3.45 -6.12
N GLY A 136 -7.93 -2.35 -5.83
CA GLY A 136 -6.63 -2.08 -6.44
C GLY A 136 -5.67 -3.28 -6.36
N LYS A 137 -4.78 -3.41 -7.35
CA LYS A 137 -3.73 -4.43 -7.36
C LYS A 137 -2.78 -4.17 -6.19
N GLU A 138 -2.77 -5.06 -5.21
CA GLU A 138 -1.73 -5.07 -4.19
C GLU A 138 -0.39 -5.34 -4.86
N THR A 139 0.55 -4.44 -4.66
CA THR A 139 1.94 -4.63 -5.10
C THR A 139 2.88 -4.39 -3.94
N PRO A 140 4.17 -4.76 -4.07
CA PRO A 140 5.19 -4.40 -3.09
C PRO A 140 5.29 -2.89 -2.79
N PHE A 141 4.64 -2.04 -3.60
CA PHE A 141 4.56 -0.59 -3.47
C PHE A 141 3.20 -0.08 -2.94
N GLY A 142 2.32 -0.97 -2.48
CA GLY A 142 0.99 -0.67 -1.97
C GLY A 142 -0.16 -0.98 -2.94
N LEU A 143 -1.39 -0.68 -2.52
CA LEU A 143 -2.65 -0.88 -3.27
C LEU A 143 -2.72 0.06 -4.47
N MET A 144 -2.44 -0.45 -5.67
CA MET A 144 -2.61 0.25 -6.94
C MET A 144 -4.06 0.17 -7.42
N LYS A 145 -4.86 1.21 -7.21
CA LYS A 145 -6.20 1.29 -7.83
C LYS A 145 -6.08 1.43 -9.36
N PRO A 146 -6.91 0.76 -10.17
CA PRO A 146 -6.96 1.04 -11.60
C PRO A 146 -7.33 2.50 -11.81
N GLY A 147 -6.64 3.19 -12.73
CA GLY A 147 -7.04 4.53 -13.13
C GLY A 147 -8.38 4.51 -13.87
N GLU A 148 -9.15 5.59 -13.80
CA GLU A 148 -10.34 5.78 -14.64
C GLU A 148 -9.90 5.91 -16.09
N GLY A 149 -9.94 4.80 -16.82
CA GLY A 149 -9.58 4.72 -18.22
C GLY A 149 -9.80 3.30 -18.73
N GLU A 150 -10.60 3.19 -19.79
CA GLU A 150 -10.94 1.95 -20.49
C GLU A 150 -9.73 1.03 -20.68
N SER A 151 -9.95 -0.24 -20.38
CA SER A 151 -9.05 -1.35 -20.64
C SER A 151 -8.67 -1.43 -22.11
N ALA A 152 -7.37 -1.31 -22.41
CA ALA A 152 -6.76 -1.93 -23.58
C ALA A 152 -5.30 -2.27 -23.26
N GLY A 153 -4.93 -3.52 -23.53
CA GLY A 153 -3.58 -4.03 -23.41
C GLY A 153 -2.61 -3.25 -24.31
N GLY A 154 -1.91 -2.30 -23.71
CA GLY A 154 -0.73 -1.67 -24.27
C GLY A 154 0.37 -1.68 -23.20
N LEU A 155 1.62 -1.88 -23.63
CA LEU A 155 2.78 -1.63 -22.79
C LEU A 155 2.65 -0.22 -22.22
N PHE A 156 2.27 -0.10 -20.95
CA PHE A 156 2.32 1.16 -20.23
C PHE A 156 3.80 1.52 -20.09
N VAL A 157 4.31 2.33 -21.02
CA VAL A 157 5.17 3.42 -20.58
C VAL A 157 4.23 4.33 -19.79
N SER A 158 4.02 4.00 -18.51
CA SER A 158 3.37 4.91 -17.59
C SER A 158 4.20 6.18 -17.68
N LYS A 159 3.63 7.26 -18.23
CA LYS A 159 4.04 8.56 -17.74
C LYS A 159 3.78 8.45 -16.23
N GLY A 160 4.86 8.32 -15.47
CA GLY A 160 4.78 8.39 -14.03
C GLY A 160 3.96 9.63 -13.66
N PRO A 161 3.33 9.66 -12.47
CA PRO A 161 2.65 10.85 -12.00
C PRO A 161 3.54 12.06 -12.30
N ASP A 162 3.00 13.05 -13.02
CA ASP A 162 3.77 14.22 -13.44
C ASP A 162 4.49 14.75 -12.19
N PRO A 163 5.84 14.75 -12.17
CA PRO A 163 6.59 15.21 -10.99
C PRO A 163 6.14 16.61 -10.56
N GLN A 164 5.72 17.45 -11.51
CA GLN A 164 5.18 18.77 -11.24
C GLN A 164 3.81 18.73 -10.56
N ALA A 165 2.96 17.75 -10.89
CA ALA A 165 1.68 17.54 -10.22
C ALA A 165 1.85 17.03 -8.78
N LEU A 166 2.86 16.18 -8.53
CA LEU A 166 3.18 15.70 -7.18
C LEU A 166 3.72 16.81 -6.27
N ILE A 167 4.59 17.67 -6.79
CA ILE A 167 5.11 18.83 -6.06
C ILE A 167 3.98 19.75 -5.60
N LYS A 168 2.96 19.97 -6.46
CA LYS A 168 1.80 20.82 -6.14
C LYS A 168 0.90 20.28 -5.03
N MET A 169 1.04 19.01 -4.63
CA MET A 169 0.24 18.42 -3.55
C MET A 169 0.75 18.80 -2.16
N VAL A 170 2.00 19.27 -2.03
CA VAL A 170 2.53 19.81 -0.78
C VAL A 170 2.57 21.32 -0.90
N THR A 171 1.76 22.00 -0.09
CA THR A 171 1.63 23.45 -0.14
C THR A 171 2.08 24.09 1.15
N VAL A 172 2.60 25.31 1.04
CA VAL A 172 2.83 26.22 2.15
C VAL A 172 1.88 27.40 2.03
N ASP A 173 1.37 27.90 3.14
CA ASP A 173 0.47 29.05 3.16
C ASP A 173 1.17 30.35 2.71
N LYS A 174 2.47 30.47 2.98
CA LYS A 174 3.30 31.61 2.59
C LYS A 174 4.76 31.18 2.34
N THR A 175 5.41 31.82 1.37
CA THR A 175 6.84 31.66 1.07
C THR A 175 7.67 32.90 1.43
N LYS A 176 7.03 33.93 1.98
CA LYS A 176 7.67 35.14 2.48
C LYS A 176 7.16 35.44 3.87
N VAL A 177 8.07 35.69 4.80
CA VAL A 177 7.77 36.06 6.17
C VAL A 177 8.58 37.28 6.57
N GLN A 178 8.02 38.11 7.43
CA GLN A 178 8.69 39.28 7.97
C GLN A 178 8.92 39.07 9.47
N LEU A 179 10.15 39.31 9.92
CA LEU A 179 10.55 39.25 11.32
C LEU A 179 11.02 40.64 11.77
N GLY A 180 10.44 41.16 12.85
CA GLY A 180 10.79 42.47 13.40
C GLY A 180 9.58 43.40 13.57
N GLY A 181 9.78 44.54 14.23
CA GLY A 181 8.68 45.41 14.65
C GLY A 181 7.83 44.78 15.76
N GLU A 182 6.52 44.65 15.55
CA GLU A 182 5.54 44.12 16.52
C GLU A 182 5.46 42.58 16.56
N SER A 183 6.09 41.86 15.62
CA SER A 183 6.02 40.38 15.52
C SER A 183 7.41 39.76 15.41
N PRO A 184 8.03 39.34 16.53
CA PRO A 184 9.34 38.68 16.54
C PRO A 184 9.28 37.20 16.10
N ILE A 185 8.08 36.70 15.82
CA ILE A 185 7.77 35.32 15.49
C ILE A 185 6.90 35.32 14.22
N ALA A 186 7.22 34.43 13.29
CA ALA A 186 6.40 34.13 12.13
C ALA A 186 6.07 32.63 12.08
N GLU A 187 4.87 32.32 11.62
CA GLU A 187 4.39 30.95 11.42
C GLU A 187 4.17 30.68 9.94
N VAL A 188 4.58 29.51 9.47
CA VAL A 188 4.28 28.99 8.12
C VAL A 188 3.62 27.63 8.27
N HIS A 189 2.48 27.44 7.62
CA HIS A 189 1.74 26.19 7.63
C HIS A 189 2.06 25.39 6.38
N VAL A 190 2.46 24.14 6.59
CA VAL A 190 2.70 23.14 5.54
C VAL A 190 1.51 22.19 5.52
N SER A 191 0.96 21.88 4.35
CA SER A 191 -0.12 20.89 4.19
C SER A 191 0.28 19.76 3.26
N ASN A 192 -0.11 18.53 3.61
CA ASN A 192 0.19 17.33 2.83
C ASN A 192 -1.06 16.81 2.10
N GLY A 193 -1.18 17.11 0.81
CA GLY A 193 -2.22 16.57 -0.07
C GLY A 193 -1.90 15.20 -0.67
N MET A 194 -0.74 14.60 -0.36
CA MET A 194 -0.35 13.30 -0.92
C MET A 194 -1.09 12.12 -0.27
N SER A 195 -1.10 11.00 -0.98
CA SER A 195 -1.67 9.73 -0.51
C SER A 195 -0.83 9.03 0.57
N GLY A 196 0.37 9.53 0.88
CA GLY A 196 1.29 8.99 1.89
C GLY A 196 1.87 10.07 2.81
N ALA A 197 2.64 9.65 3.81
CA ALA A 197 3.31 10.57 4.73
C ALA A 197 4.51 11.26 4.07
N ILE A 198 4.81 12.48 4.53
CA ILE A 198 6.03 13.21 4.17
C ILE A 198 6.89 13.47 5.39
N SER A 199 8.20 13.50 5.16
CA SER A 199 9.17 13.95 6.16
C SER A 199 9.65 15.36 5.80
N LEU A 200 9.67 16.22 6.81
CA LEU A 200 10.06 17.61 6.71
C LEU A 200 11.41 17.82 7.41
N SER A 201 12.31 18.55 6.77
CA SER A 201 13.53 19.03 7.42
C SER A 201 13.84 20.46 7.01
N LEU A 202 14.45 21.20 7.92
CA LEU A 202 14.80 22.60 7.73
C LEU A 202 16.31 22.73 7.55
N GLU A 203 16.72 23.46 6.53
CA GLU A 203 18.11 23.87 6.31
C GLU A 203 18.18 25.40 6.29
N TYR A 204 18.97 25.96 7.19
CA TYR A 204 19.28 27.39 7.25
C TYR A 204 20.63 27.57 7.95
N SER A 205 21.26 28.72 7.72
CA SER A 205 22.48 29.09 8.44
C SER A 205 22.10 29.65 9.82
N PRO A 206 22.67 29.15 10.93
CA PRO A 206 22.46 29.76 12.26
C PRO A 206 22.92 31.23 12.34
N ALA A 207 23.90 31.62 11.50
CA ALA A 207 24.32 33.02 11.37
C ALA A 207 23.28 33.90 10.64
N ALA A 208 22.18 33.32 10.16
CA ALA A 208 21.09 34.05 9.52
C ALA A 208 20.17 34.77 10.52
N GLY A 209 20.51 34.91 11.79
CA GLY A 209 19.81 35.78 12.75
C GLY A 209 18.34 35.40 13.02
N PHE A 210 17.97 34.17 12.70
CA PHE A 210 16.70 33.57 13.09
C PHE A 210 16.92 32.10 13.43
N GLU A 211 16.05 31.56 14.27
CA GLU A 211 15.90 30.15 14.54
C GLU A 211 14.58 29.68 13.94
N ALA A 212 14.59 28.48 13.36
CA ALA A 212 13.40 27.86 12.82
C ALA A 212 13.24 26.44 13.39
N SER A 213 12.01 26.09 13.75
CA SER A 213 11.63 24.80 14.29
C SER A 213 10.34 24.28 13.65
N LEU A 214 10.18 22.95 13.67
CA LEU A 214 9.00 22.24 13.23
C LEU A 214 8.26 21.69 14.44
N ASP A 215 6.94 21.81 14.47
CA ASP A 215 6.11 21.14 15.47
C ASP A 215 6.08 19.61 15.28
N THR A 216 6.10 19.15 14.03
CA THR A 216 6.26 17.75 13.64
C THR A 216 7.20 17.62 12.44
N LYS A 217 8.02 16.57 12.45
CA LYS A 217 8.90 16.22 11.33
C LYS A 217 8.23 15.29 10.33
N GLU A 218 7.09 14.70 10.70
CA GLU A 218 6.32 13.81 9.84
C GLU A 218 4.89 14.31 9.71
N VAL A 219 4.40 14.39 8.48
CA VAL A 219 3.03 14.81 8.17
C VAL A 219 2.33 13.71 7.40
N VAL A 220 1.38 13.05 8.07
CA VAL A 220 0.55 12.02 7.45
C VAL A 220 -0.37 12.59 6.36
N ARG A 221 -1.05 11.72 5.63
CA ARG A 221 -2.00 12.11 4.58
C ARG A 221 -3.03 13.11 5.11
N SER A 222 -3.25 14.19 4.35
CA SER A 222 -4.19 15.27 4.68
C SER A 222 -3.88 15.97 6.01
N GLY A 223 -2.70 15.75 6.59
CA GLY A 223 -2.22 16.44 7.78
C GLY A 223 -1.54 17.76 7.45
N SER A 224 -1.17 18.49 8.50
CA SER A 224 -0.41 19.73 8.43
C SER A 224 0.72 19.77 9.46
N ALA A 225 1.72 20.60 9.19
CA ALA A 225 2.78 20.96 10.12
C ALA A 225 2.92 22.49 10.19
N LYS A 226 3.48 22.97 11.29
CA LYS A 226 3.80 24.37 11.52
C LYS A 226 5.30 24.55 11.63
N ILE A 227 5.82 25.48 10.83
CA ILE A 227 7.17 26.01 10.96
C ILE A 227 7.07 27.28 11.79
N LEU A 228 7.75 27.28 12.94
CA LEU A 228 7.90 28.44 13.79
C LEU A 228 9.26 29.08 13.54
N ILE A 229 9.26 30.32 13.07
CA ILE A 229 10.47 31.09 12.77
C ILE A 229 10.55 32.25 13.76
N ARG A 230 11.64 32.32 14.52
CA ARG A 230 11.86 33.30 15.58
C ARG A 230 13.11 34.10 15.30
N SER A 231 13.03 35.41 15.45
CA SER A 231 14.22 36.27 15.41
C SER A 231 15.13 35.99 16.61
N VAL A 232 16.43 35.80 16.37
CA VAL A 232 17.44 35.70 17.42
C VAL A 232 18.16 37.04 17.47
N GLN A 233 18.23 37.67 18.65
CA GLN A 233 18.88 38.97 18.80
C GLN A 233 20.37 38.87 18.44
N GLY A 234 20.70 39.46 17.29
CA GLY A 234 22.04 39.68 16.77
C GLY A 234 21.91 40.71 15.65
N GLU A 235 22.78 41.72 15.64
CA GLU A 235 22.70 42.87 14.74
C GLU A 235 22.60 42.44 13.27
N LYS A 236 21.39 42.55 12.71
CA LYS A 236 21.16 42.40 11.27
C LYS A 236 20.83 43.74 10.65
N ALA A 237 21.45 44.00 9.50
CA ALA A 237 21.17 45.20 8.73
C ALA A 237 19.66 45.27 8.39
N PRO A 238 19.01 46.43 8.61
CA PRO A 238 17.67 46.73 8.12
C PRO A 238 17.55 46.38 6.62
N GLY A 239 16.48 45.69 6.23
CA GLY A 239 16.27 45.23 4.85
C GLY A 239 17.08 44.01 4.42
N SER A 240 17.80 43.35 5.33
CA SER A 240 18.46 42.08 5.02
C SER A 240 17.45 40.96 4.81
N THR A 241 17.71 40.10 3.82
CA THR A 241 16.94 38.90 3.53
C THR A 241 17.77 37.66 3.85
N ALA A 242 17.11 36.62 4.30
CA ALA A 242 17.70 35.30 4.48
C ALA A 242 16.75 34.22 3.95
N THR A 243 17.27 33.04 3.65
CA THR A 243 16.47 31.94 3.09
C THR A 243 16.48 30.76 4.06
N LEU A 244 15.28 30.31 4.42
CA LEU A 244 15.02 29.02 5.04
C LEU A 244 14.63 28.03 3.95
N ARG A 245 15.31 26.88 3.87
CA ARG A 245 14.97 25.82 2.91
C ARG A 245 14.19 24.72 3.62
N LEU A 246 12.96 24.48 3.19
CA LEU A 246 12.15 23.36 3.62
C LEU A 246 12.37 22.18 2.65
N HIS A 247 13.00 21.12 3.11
CA HIS A 247 13.19 19.90 2.34
C HIS A 247 12.07 18.90 2.61
N ILE A 248 11.50 18.35 1.54
CA ILE A 248 10.37 17.43 1.60
C ILE A 248 10.80 16.07 1.04
N GLN A 249 10.85 15.06 1.90
CA GLN A 249 11.11 13.67 1.52
C GLN A 249 9.80 12.86 1.50
N PRO A 250 9.63 11.90 0.57
CA PRO A 250 10.60 11.42 -0.42
C PRO A 250 10.62 12.21 -1.75
N LEU A 251 9.86 13.30 -1.86
CA LEU A 251 9.74 14.07 -3.12
C LEU A 251 11.06 14.66 -3.63
N GLY A 252 12.06 14.85 -2.75
CA GLY A 252 13.32 15.50 -3.10
C GLY A 252 13.14 16.97 -3.48
N HIS A 253 11.99 17.55 -3.13
CA HIS A 253 11.64 18.93 -3.44
C HIS A 253 12.01 19.85 -2.28
N THR A 254 12.50 21.04 -2.60
CA THR A 254 12.88 22.08 -1.63
C THR A 254 12.04 23.32 -1.88
N ILE A 255 11.34 23.79 -0.85
CA ILE A 255 10.60 25.05 -0.89
C ILE A 255 11.45 26.13 -0.18
N PRO A 256 11.91 27.17 -0.90
CA PRO A 256 12.57 28.30 -0.27
C PRO A 256 11.53 29.23 0.38
N ILE A 257 11.76 29.56 1.65
CA ILE A 257 11.00 30.55 2.41
C ILE A 257 11.92 31.75 2.65
N GLU A 258 11.53 32.90 2.12
CA GLU A 258 12.24 34.17 2.27
C GLU A 258 11.89 34.80 3.63
N VAL A 259 12.91 35.03 4.45
CA VAL A 259 12.81 35.69 5.75
C VAL A 259 13.34 37.11 5.60
N GLN A 260 12.46 38.09 5.70
CA GLN A 260 12.78 39.51 5.62
C GLN A 260 12.85 40.12 7.02
N PHE A 261 13.93 40.80 7.33
CA PHE A 261 14.05 41.51 8.60
C PHE A 261 13.48 42.92 8.45
N ALA A 262 12.43 43.23 9.21
CA ALA A 262 11.86 44.57 9.24
C ALA A 262 12.91 45.58 9.74
N ASP A 263 12.86 46.79 9.21
CA ASP A 263 13.76 47.86 9.65
C ASP A 263 13.67 48.04 11.16
N ALA A 264 14.81 48.07 11.84
CA ALA A 264 14.87 48.63 13.18
C ALA A 264 14.42 50.08 13.05
N ALA A 265 13.22 50.39 13.55
CA ALA A 265 12.70 51.74 13.56
C ALA A 265 13.79 52.66 14.12
N LYS A 266 14.29 53.57 13.27
CA LYS A 266 15.19 54.63 13.69
C LYS A 266 14.46 55.41 14.78
N LYS A 267 14.88 55.24 16.03
CA LYS A 267 14.58 56.16 17.13
C LYS A 267 15.64 57.24 17.15
#